data_AF-A0A2H3NL88-F1
#
_entry.id   AF-A0A2H3NL88-F1
#
_cell.length_a   1.000
_cell.length_b   1.000
_cell.length_c   1.000
_cell.angle_alpha   90.00
_cell.angle_beta   90.00
_cell.angle_gamma   90.00
#
_symmetry.space_group_name_H-M   'P 1'
#
loop_
_entity.id
_entity.type
_entity.pdbx_description
1 polymer ?
#
loop_
_entity_poly.entity_id
_entity_poly.type
_entity_poly.pdbx_seq_one_letter_code
_entity_poly.pdbx_strand_id
1 'polypeptide(L)'
;MQPTLGLIYLTFRELWAKKVVLGLFLISSLLLVMVAFALNLDVVDGSLAGLRLFGQTPDTVEGLSLERLVFGVEAAVAGAAYWLGILLALFATAPLIVSMLERGHIDLLLSKPMSRPTLFLSHVAGVWAAVAVLTIYLLGGVWTIMSIKTGVWNGSFLISIGLVVVMFGVMYSTVALMGVWTESTALALIVSYGLIFASLVLAGHEAIVEELGLVGSTAFSVLYHILPNFAEVTTMVANLSRAEPVTSWYPLTSSILFGLVAYALATWQFTRRDF
;
A
#
# COMPACT_ATOMS: atom_id res chain seq x y z
N MET A 1 16.51 24.80 -8.94
CA MET A 1 15.95 23.56 -8.38
C MET A 1 17.03 22.49 -8.42
N GLN A 2 17.20 21.72 -7.34
CA GLN A 2 18.12 20.57 -7.38
C GLN A 2 17.64 19.57 -8.45
N PRO A 3 18.55 18.97 -9.25
CA PRO A 3 18.19 18.12 -10.39
C PRO A 3 17.30 16.92 -10.00
N THR A 4 17.44 16.41 -8.78
CA THR A 4 16.62 15.34 -8.17
C THR A 4 15.14 15.75 -8.01
N LEU A 5 14.88 16.92 -7.44
CA LEU A 5 13.52 17.46 -7.26
C LEU A 5 12.83 17.71 -8.60
N GLY A 6 13.60 18.15 -9.60
CA GLY A 6 13.10 18.32 -10.96
C GLY A 6 12.60 17.01 -11.57
N LEU A 7 13.30 15.89 -11.33
CA LEU A 7 12.88 14.59 -11.85
C LEU A 7 11.65 14.04 -11.13
N ILE A 8 11.59 14.17 -9.81
CA ILE A 8 10.40 13.80 -9.01
C ILE A 8 9.16 14.53 -9.55
N TYR A 9 9.29 15.84 -9.80
CA TYR A 9 8.22 16.64 -10.37
C TYR A 9 7.84 16.18 -11.78
N LEU A 10 8.81 15.78 -12.61
CA LEU A 10 8.55 15.23 -13.95
C LEU A 10 7.78 13.92 -13.88
N THR A 11 8.17 12.99 -13.00
CA THR A 11 7.44 11.73 -12.78
C THR A 11 6.01 12.00 -12.30
N PHE A 12 5.83 12.96 -11.39
CA PHE A 12 4.49 13.36 -10.96
C PHE A 12 3.65 13.91 -12.12
N ARG A 13 4.25 14.74 -12.98
CA ARG A 13 3.59 15.26 -14.18
C ARG A 13 3.25 14.17 -15.19
N GLU A 14 4.12 13.17 -15.35
CA GLU A 14 3.88 12.01 -16.21
C GLU A 14 2.69 11.18 -15.70
N LEU A 15 2.68 10.90 -14.40
CA LEU A 15 1.57 10.24 -13.71
C LEU A 15 0.24 10.98 -13.88
N TRP A 16 0.28 12.31 -13.79
CA TRP A 16 -0.87 13.16 -14.05
C TRP A 16 -1.32 13.09 -15.52
N ALA A 17 -0.38 13.17 -16.46
CA ALA A 17 -0.65 13.10 -17.90
C ALA A 17 -1.28 11.76 -18.31
N LYS A 18 -0.85 10.66 -17.68
CA LYS A 18 -1.43 9.31 -17.86
C LYS A 18 -2.78 9.14 -17.14
N LYS A 19 -3.31 10.18 -16.50
CA LYS A 19 -4.57 10.18 -15.70
C LYS A 19 -4.61 9.15 -14.57
N VAL A 20 -3.47 8.57 -14.20
CA VAL A 20 -3.34 7.57 -13.13
C VAL A 20 -3.73 8.19 -11.79
N VAL A 21 -3.16 9.36 -11.49
CA VAL A 21 -3.46 10.10 -10.25
C VAL A 21 -4.93 10.47 -10.20
N LEU A 22 -5.50 10.92 -11.31
CA LEU A 22 -6.92 11.27 -11.39
C LEU A 22 -7.82 10.06 -11.15
N GLY A 23 -7.53 8.91 -11.77
CA GLY A 23 -8.31 7.69 -11.59
C GLY A 23 -8.32 7.21 -10.14
N LEU A 24 -7.13 7.10 -9.53
CA LEU A 24 -7.01 6.70 -8.12
C LEU A 24 -7.63 7.74 -7.17
N PHE A 25 -7.44 9.02 -7.43
CA PHE A 25 -8.06 10.10 -6.67
C PHE A 25 -9.59 10.06 -6.73
N LEU A 26 -10.17 9.78 -7.90
CA LEU A 26 -11.62 9.64 -8.06
C LEU A 26 -12.16 8.44 -7.28
N ILE A 27 -11.48 7.29 -7.35
CA ILE A 27 -11.85 6.10 -6.57
C ILE A 27 -11.78 6.41 -5.07
N SER A 28 -10.68 7.02 -4.60
CA SER A 28 -10.52 7.44 -3.21
C SER A 28 -11.61 8.43 -2.79
N SER A 29 -11.92 9.43 -3.62
CA SER A 29 -12.95 10.42 -3.34
C SER A 29 -14.35 9.79 -3.27
N LEU A 30 -14.66 8.85 -4.18
CA LEU A 30 -15.91 8.10 -4.14
C LEU A 30 -16.03 7.28 -2.85
N LEU A 31 -14.94 6.65 -2.41
CA LEU A 31 -14.91 5.92 -1.14
C LEU A 31 -15.11 6.85 0.06
N LEU A 32 -14.44 8.01 0.10
CA LEU A 32 -14.62 9.01 1.16
C LEU A 32 -16.05 9.53 1.22
N VAL A 33 -16.65 9.80 0.06
CA VAL A 33 -18.06 10.21 -0.04
C VAL A 33 -18.97 9.09 0.46
N MET A 34 -18.72 7.84 0.06
CA MET A 34 -19.48 6.68 0.54
C MET A 34 -19.39 6.54 2.07
N VAL A 35 -18.20 6.66 2.66
CA VAL A 35 -18.01 6.64 4.13
C VAL A 35 -18.75 7.81 4.79
N ALA A 36 -18.63 9.02 4.24
CA ALA A 36 -19.31 10.20 4.77
C ALA A 36 -20.84 10.07 4.74
N PHE A 37 -21.41 9.52 3.66
CA PHE A 37 -22.84 9.27 3.53
C PHE A 37 -23.32 8.12 4.40
N ALA A 38 -22.57 7.02 4.48
CA ALA A 38 -22.91 5.88 5.33
C ALA A 38 -23.06 6.30 6.81
N LEU A 39 -22.25 7.26 7.28
CA LEU A 39 -22.38 7.83 8.62
C LEU A 39 -23.56 8.79 8.78
N ASN A 40 -24.04 9.42 7.70
CA ASN A 40 -25.23 10.28 7.73
C ASN A 40 -26.54 9.48 7.63
N LEU A 41 -26.50 8.29 7.04
CA LEU A 41 -27.63 7.36 6.97
C LEU A 41 -27.75 6.59 8.29
N ASP A 42 -28.26 7.26 9.31
CA ASP A 42 -29.21 6.67 10.25
C ASP A 42 -28.77 5.42 11.07
N VAL A 43 -27.71 5.56 11.88
CA VAL A 43 -27.44 4.59 12.98
C VAL A 43 -27.50 5.26 14.36
N VAL A 44 -27.36 6.59 14.44
CA VAL A 44 -27.42 7.29 15.74
C VAL A 44 -28.81 7.85 16.02
N ASP A 45 -29.55 8.38 15.04
CA ASP A 45 -30.88 8.96 15.31
C ASP A 45 -32.03 7.95 15.21
N GLY A 46 -32.08 7.08 14.19
CA GLY A 46 -33.16 6.11 14.00
C GLY A 46 -33.19 4.98 15.02
N SER A 47 -32.03 4.47 15.45
CA SER A 47 -31.94 3.43 16.49
C SER A 47 -32.25 3.99 17.88
N LEU A 48 -31.73 5.18 18.21
CA LEU A 48 -32.03 5.89 19.46
C LEU A 48 -33.49 6.36 19.51
N ALA A 49 -34.09 6.76 18.39
CA ALA A 49 -35.50 7.12 18.31
C ALA A 49 -36.40 5.89 18.48
N GLY A 50 -36.05 4.75 17.88
CA GLY A 50 -36.74 3.47 18.10
C GLY A 50 -36.71 3.02 19.56
N LEU A 51 -35.56 3.09 20.22
CA LEU A 51 -35.41 2.69 21.63
C LEU A 51 -36.14 3.63 22.60
N ARG A 52 -36.17 4.94 22.31
CA ARG A 52 -36.94 5.94 23.07
C ARG A 52 -38.46 5.75 22.95
N LEU A 53 -38.94 5.25 21.81
CA LEU A 53 -40.36 4.91 21.61
C LEU A 53 -40.80 3.68 22.43
N PHE A 54 -39.88 2.77 22.76
CA PHE A 54 -40.15 1.58 23.58
C PHE A 54 -39.74 1.71 25.06
N GLY A 55 -39.36 2.91 25.51
CA GLY A 55 -39.12 3.19 26.94
C GLY A 55 -37.87 2.56 27.54
N GLN A 56 -36.93 2.08 26.71
CA GLN A 56 -35.64 1.55 27.17
C GLN A 56 -34.59 2.65 27.20
N THR A 57 -33.94 2.84 28.34
CA THR A 57 -32.82 3.79 28.48
C THR A 57 -31.56 3.26 27.76
N PRO A 58 -30.67 4.14 27.29
CA PRO A 58 -29.52 3.77 26.45
C PRO A 58 -28.51 2.82 27.11
N ASP A 59 -28.55 2.65 28.43
CA ASP A 59 -27.55 1.90 29.20
C ASP A 59 -27.70 0.37 29.11
N THR A 60 -28.77 -0.16 28.47
CA THR A 60 -29.08 -1.60 28.45
C THR A 60 -28.95 -2.28 27.08
N VAL A 61 -28.37 -1.64 26.06
CA VAL A 61 -28.05 -2.31 24.79
C VAL A 61 -26.56 -2.65 24.75
N GLU A 62 -26.19 -3.79 25.32
CA GLU A 62 -24.94 -4.48 24.99
C GLU A 62 -24.96 -4.85 23.50
N GLY A 63 -23.91 -4.47 22.75
CA GLY A 63 -23.60 -5.13 21.47
C GLY A 63 -22.57 -4.45 20.59
N LEU A 64 -22.67 -3.13 20.37
CA LEU A 64 -21.77 -2.40 19.46
C LEU A 64 -21.42 -1.04 20.07
N SER A 65 -20.27 -0.95 20.74
CA SER A 65 -19.74 0.37 21.11
C SER A 65 -19.44 1.17 19.85
N LEU A 66 -19.77 2.46 19.86
CA LEU A 66 -19.48 3.39 18.75
C LEU A 66 -18.01 3.29 18.30
N GLU A 67 -17.10 3.12 19.26
CA GLU A 67 -15.67 2.90 19.01
C GLU A 67 -15.38 1.64 18.18
N ARG A 68 -16.03 0.51 18.47
CA ARG A 68 -15.87 -0.72 17.68
C ARG A 68 -16.36 -0.57 16.25
N LEU A 69 -17.43 0.20 16.04
CA LEU A 69 -17.91 0.53 14.69
C LEU A 69 -16.89 1.41 13.95
N VAL A 70 -16.36 2.44 14.61
CA VAL A 70 -15.34 3.32 14.04
C VAL A 70 -14.11 2.54 13.63
N PHE A 71 -13.53 1.77 14.55
CA PHE A 71 -12.35 0.95 14.33
C PHE A 71 -12.60 -0.15 13.29
N GLY A 72 -13.82 -0.69 13.23
CA GLY A 72 -14.23 -1.65 12.21
C GLY A 72 -14.22 -1.05 10.80
N VAL A 73 -14.79 0.15 10.63
CA VAL A 73 -14.78 0.87 9.34
C VAL A 73 -13.36 1.28 8.96
N GLU A 74 -12.59 1.82 9.89
CA GLU A 74 -11.17 2.17 9.70
C GLU A 74 -10.37 0.95 9.23
N ALA A 75 -10.49 -0.19 9.93
CA ALA A 75 -9.82 -1.44 9.57
C ALA A 75 -10.26 -1.96 8.19
N ALA A 76 -11.55 -1.88 7.87
CA ALA A 76 -12.06 -2.29 6.57
C ALA A 76 -11.49 -1.44 5.44
N VAL A 77 -11.46 -0.10 5.60
CA VAL A 77 -10.93 0.79 4.57
C VAL A 77 -9.41 0.67 4.46
N ALA A 78 -8.67 0.59 5.57
CA ALA A 78 -7.23 0.38 5.53
C ALA A 78 -6.87 -0.99 4.92
N GLY A 79 -7.61 -2.05 5.25
CA GLY A 79 -7.45 -3.36 4.63
C GLY A 79 -7.72 -3.34 3.12
N ALA A 80 -8.78 -2.65 2.68
CA ALA A 80 -9.08 -2.47 1.26
C ALA A 80 -8.02 -1.62 0.54
N ALA A 81 -7.55 -0.55 1.17
CA ALA A 81 -6.45 0.28 0.65
C ALA A 81 -5.14 -0.51 0.55
N TYR A 82 -4.88 -1.40 1.51
CA TYR A 82 -3.72 -2.28 1.49
C TYR A 82 -3.81 -3.31 0.37
N TRP A 83 -4.90 -4.06 0.25
CA TRP A 83 -5.03 -5.10 -0.78
C TRP A 83 -5.32 -4.52 -2.16
N LEU A 84 -6.47 -3.86 -2.32
CA LEU A 84 -6.91 -3.35 -3.61
C LEU A 84 -6.15 -2.10 -4.01
N GLY A 85 -5.89 -1.20 -3.07
CA GLY A 85 -5.18 0.04 -3.35
C GLY A 85 -3.74 -0.22 -3.82
N ILE A 86 -3.00 -1.14 -3.19
CA ILE A 86 -1.64 -1.49 -3.65
C ILE A 86 -1.68 -2.18 -5.00
N LEU A 87 -2.59 -3.14 -5.24
CA LEU A 87 -2.72 -3.79 -6.55
C LEU A 87 -3.03 -2.77 -7.67
N LEU A 88 -4.01 -1.90 -7.46
CA LEU A 88 -4.37 -0.86 -8.43
C LEU A 88 -3.22 0.13 -8.64
N ALA A 89 -2.52 0.52 -7.57
CA ALA A 89 -1.37 1.40 -7.66
C ALA A 89 -0.22 0.76 -8.45
N LEU A 90 0.09 -0.52 -8.21
CA LEU A 90 1.10 -1.26 -8.97
C LEU A 90 0.71 -1.35 -10.45
N PHE A 91 -0.54 -1.74 -10.75
CA PHE A 91 -1.05 -1.79 -12.11
C PHE A 91 -0.86 -0.45 -12.83
N ALA A 92 -1.24 0.64 -12.19
CA ALA A 92 -1.23 1.96 -12.78
C ALA A 92 0.17 2.56 -12.92
N THR A 93 1.12 2.15 -12.08
CA THR A 93 2.48 2.72 -12.02
C THR A 93 3.55 1.85 -12.67
N ALA A 94 3.28 0.55 -12.90
CA ALA A 94 4.21 -0.35 -13.58
C ALA A 94 4.65 0.12 -14.98
N PRO A 95 3.77 0.68 -15.84
CA PRO A 95 4.18 1.18 -17.14
C PRO A 95 5.23 2.30 -17.08
N LEU A 96 5.35 3.03 -15.96
CA LEU A 96 6.26 4.18 -15.84
C LEU A 96 7.73 3.76 -15.94
N ILE A 97 8.11 2.67 -15.25
CA ILE A 97 9.48 2.16 -15.34
C ILE A 97 9.79 1.68 -16.74
N VAL A 98 8.88 0.94 -17.36
CA VAL A 98 9.12 0.37 -18.69
C VAL A 98 9.18 1.48 -19.75
N SER A 99 8.26 2.45 -19.71
CA SER A 99 8.29 3.58 -20.65
C SER A 99 9.51 4.49 -20.47
N MET A 100 10.09 4.54 -19.27
CA MET A 100 11.35 5.25 -19.04
C MET A 100 12.53 4.59 -19.77
N LEU A 101 12.47 3.29 -20.06
CA LEU A 101 13.52 2.53 -20.75
C LEU A 101 13.38 2.58 -22.28
N GLU A 102 12.27 3.11 -22.81
CA GLU A 102 12.05 3.20 -24.26
C GLU A 102 13.05 4.14 -24.94
N ARG A 103 13.57 3.72 -26.10
CA ARG A 103 14.50 4.51 -26.93
C ARG A 103 13.91 5.87 -27.27
N GLY A 104 14.73 6.91 -27.24
CA GLY A 104 14.30 8.30 -27.37
C GLY A 104 13.87 8.95 -26.06
N HIS A 105 13.07 8.29 -25.20
CA HIS A 105 12.73 8.86 -23.89
C HIS A 105 13.96 8.82 -22.96
N ILE A 106 14.64 7.68 -22.90
CA ILE A 106 15.83 7.51 -22.07
C ILE A 106 16.97 8.43 -22.52
N ASP A 107 17.15 8.62 -23.84
CA ASP A 107 18.19 9.50 -24.40
C ASP A 107 18.00 10.96 -23.98
N LEU A 108 16.74 11.42 -23.96
CA LEU A 108 16.39 12.74 -23.46
C LEU A 108 16.66 12.88 -21.96
N LEU A 109 16.42 11.84 -21.17
CA LEU A 109 16.71 11.86 -19.73
C LEU A 109 18.22 11.82 -19.45
N LEU A 110 18.98 11.05 -20.23
CA LEU A 110 20.44 10.92 -20.12
C LEU A 110 21.20 12.14 -20.65
N SER A 111 20.59 12.94 -21.54
CA SER A 111 21.17 14.22 -21.97
C SER A 111 21.30 15.24 -20.83
N LYS A 112 20.58 15.03 -19.71
CA LYS A 112 20.68 15.87 -18.52
C LYS A 112 21.89 15.45 -17.69
N PRO A 113 22.60 16.38 -17.03
CA PRO A 113 23.80 16.09 -16.24
C PRO A 113 23.43 15.40 -14.91
N MET A 114 22.98 14.15 -14.98
CA MET A 114 22.62 13.31 -13.83
C MET A 114 23.25 11.93 -13.95
N SER A 115 23.64 11.36 -12.81
CA SER A 115 24.10 9.98 -12.76
C SER A 115 22.94 9.01 -13.03
N ARG A 116 23.21 7.88 -13.69
CA ARG A 116 22.21 6.82 -13.96
C ARG A 116 21.51 6.32 -12.68
N PRO A 117 22.22 6.04 -11.56
CA PRO A 117 21.56 5.69 -10.30
C PRO A 117 20.61 6.78 -9.79
N THR A 118 21.06 8.04 -9.82
CA THR A 118 20.25 9.16 -9.32
C THR A 118 18.97 9.33 -10.16
N LEU A 119 19.07 9.14 -11.48
CA LEU A 119 17.93 9.19 -12.39
C LEU A 119 16.89 8.11 -12.01
N PHE A 120 17.31 6.85 -11.92
CA PHE A 120 16.42 5.75 -11.59
C PHE A 120 15.77 5.92 -10.20
N LEU A 121 16.58 6.19 -9.17
CA LEU A 121 16.08 6.34 -7.81
C LEU A 121 15.16 7.54 -7.64
N SER A 122 15.45 8.66 -8.31
CA SER A 122 14.58 9.84 -8.25
C SER A 122 13.24 9.59 -8.96
N HIS A 123 13.23 8.78 -10.03
CA HIS A 123 12.00 8.39 -10.71
C HIS A 123 11.15 7.49 -9.80
N VAL A 124 11.74 6.45 -9.22
CA VAL A 124 11.07 5.58 -8.24
C VAL A 124 10.53 6.39 -7.05
N ALA A 125 11.32 7.32 -6.51
CA ALA A 125 10.90 8.20 -5.43
C ALA A 125 9.70 9.07 -5.81
N GLY A 126 9.63 9.54 -7.07
CA GLY A 126 8.46 10.27 -7.58
C GLY A 126 7.19 9.42 -7.61
N VAL A 127 7.30 8.13 -7.95
CA VAL A 127 6.18 7.19 -7.91
C VAL A 127 5.72 6.95 -6.47
N TRP A 128 6.66 6.70 -5.55
CA TRP A 128 6.35 6.55 -4.12
C TRP A 128 5.66 7.79 -3.55
N ALA A 129 6.16 8.99 -3.88
CA ALA A 129 5.58 10.24 -3.41
C ALA A 129 4.13 10.42 -3.88
N ALA A 130 3.85 10.09 -5.16
CA ALA A 130 2.49 10.18 -5.69
C ALA A 130 1.52 9.22 -5.00
N VAL A 131 1.94 7.97 -4.78
CA VAL A 131 1.13 6.99 -4.04
C VAL A 131 0.96 7.40 -2.58
N ALA A 132 2.02 7.90 -1.92
CA ALA A 132 1.94 8.40 -0.56
C ALA A 132 0.92 9.52 -0.40
N VAL A 133 0.89 10.50 -1.32
CA VAL A 133 -0.11 11.58 -1.33
C VAL A 133 -1.53 11.02 -1.45
N LEU A 134 -1.75 10.04 -2.33
CA LEU A 134 -3.07 9.42 -2.52
C LEU A 134 -3.49 8.59 -1.30
N THR A 135 -2.56 7.85 -0.69
CA THR A 135 -2.82 7.08 0.54
C THR A 135 -3.11 8.00 1.72
N ILE A 136 -2.36 9.10 1.88
CA ILE A 136 -2.63 10.13 2.89
C ILE A 136 -4.02 10.74 2.66
N TYR A 137 -4.36 11.05 1.40
CA TYR A 137 -5.67 11.60 1.08
C TYR A 137 -6.81 10.63 1.46
N LEU A 138 -6.69 9.36 1.10
CA LEU A 138 -7.71 8.35 1.40
C LEU A 138 -7.82 8.07 2.90
N LEU A 139 -6.74 7.62 3.54
CA LEU A 139 -6.79 7.19 4.94
C LEU A 139 -6.85 8.38 5.89
N GLY A 140 -6.10 9.46 5.63
CA GLY A 140 -6.23 10.70 6.40
C GLY A 140 -7.63 11.32 6.26
N GLY A 141 -8.24 11.20 5.09
CA GLY A 141 -9.63 11.60 4.85
C GLY A 141 -10.61 10.79 5.70
N VAL A 142 -10.51 9.46 5.70
CA VAL A 142 -11.34 8.57 6.54
C VAL A 142 -11.18 8.94 8.01
N TRP A 143 -9.94 9.02 8.50
CA TRP A 143 -9.65 9.38 9.87
C TRP A 143 -10.30 10.71 10.28
N THR A 144 -10.17 11.73 9.41
CA THR A 144 -10.74 13.06 9.66
C THR A 144 -12.27 13.02 9.70
N ILE A 145 -12.90 12.36 8.73
CA ILE A 145 -14.37 12.24 8.65
C ILE A 145 -14.91 11.49 9.87
N MET A 146 -14.28 10.35 10.23
CA MET A 146 -14.68 9.55 11.38
C MET A 146 -14.49 10.33 12.67
N SER A 147 -13.30 10.89 12.91
CA SER A 147 -12.98 11.62 14.15
C SER A 147 -13.89 12.82 14.39
N ILE A 148 -14.20 13.59 13.34
CA ILE A 148 -15.09 14.75 13.46
C ILE A 148 -16.54 14.33 13.73
N LYS A 149 -17.02 13.27 13.06
CA LYS A 149 -18.43 12.85 13.17
C LYS A 149 -18.74 12.07 14.44
N THR A 150 -17.81 11.23 14.91
CA THR A 150 -18.04 10.34 16.05
C THR A 150 -17.39 10.84 17.33
N GLY A 151 -16.45 11.79 17.24
CA GLY A 151 -15.65 12.26 18.37
C GLY A 151 -14.56 11.29 18.82
N VAL A 152 -14.41 10.14 18.15
CA VAL A 152 -13.39 9.12 18.48
C VAL A 152 -12.13 9.39 17.69
N TRP A 153 -11.02 9.64 18.40
CA TRP A 153 -9.73 9.97 17.78
C TRP A 153 -8.78 8.77 17.84
N ASN A 154 -8.67 8.02 16.74
CA ASN A 154 -7.75 6.89 16.64
C ASN A 154 -6.40 7.32 16.05
N GLY A 155 -5.44 7.69 16.89
CA GLY A 155 -4.08 8.06 16.41
C GLY A 155 -3.33 6.88 15.77
N SER A 156 -3.57 5.66 16.24
CA SER A 156 -2.90 4.44 15.75
C SER A 156 -3.23 4.15 14.29
N PHE A 157 -4.45 4.48 13.85
CA PHE A 157 -4.88 4.34 12.46
C PHE A 157 -3.98 5.13 11.48
N LEU A 158 -3.49 6.32 11.85
CA LEU A 158 -2.61 7.11 10.96
C LEU A 158 -1.26 6.43 10.71
N ILE A 159 -0.80 5.57 11.61
CA ILE A 159 0.43 4.78 11.41
C ILE A 159 0.27 3.79 10.25
N SER A 160 -0.96 3.29 10.01
CA SER A 160 -1.27 2.38 8.90
C SER A 160 -0.96 2.99 7.52
N ILE A 161 -1.01 4.32 7.39
CA ILE A 161 -0.60 5.05 6.18
C ILE A 161 0.84 4.71 5.82
N GLY A 162 1.73 4.76 6.80
CA GLY A 162 3.14 4.42 6.62
C GLY A 162 3.32 2.98 6.17
N LEU A 163 2.61 2.04 6.79
CA LEU A 163 2.68 0.61 6.43
C LEU A 163 2.22 0.36 5.00
N VAL A 164 1.09 0.96 4.58
CA VAL A 164 0.57 0.83 3.21
C VAL A 164 1.57 1.39 2.19
N VAL A 165 2.14 2.58 2.44
CA VAL A 165 3.11 3.21 1.54
C VAL A 165 4.42 2.41 1.46
N VAL A 166 4.93 1.95 2.60
CA VAL A 166 6.15 1.13 2.66
C VAL A 166 5.94 -0.19 1.92
N MET A 167 4.80 -0.87 2.13
CA MET A 167 4.53 -2.13 1.46
C MET A 167 4.23 -1.97 -0.02
N PHE A 168 3.56 -0.89 -0.44
CA PHE A 168 3.51 -0.52 -1.85
C PHE A 168 4.93 -0.41 -2.41
N GLY A 169 5.80 0.28 -1.69
CA GLY A 169 7.18 0.49 -2.07
C GLY A 169 8.01 -0.80 -2.19
N VAL A 170 7.81 -1.73 -1.27
CA VAL A 170 8.40 -3.07 -1.32
C VAL A 170 7.90 -3.82 -2.55
N MET A 171 6.59 -3.85 -2.81
CA MET A 171 6.08 -4.57 -3.98
C MET A 171 6.47 -3.89 -5.30
N TYR A 172 6.59 -2.57 -5.31
CA TYR A 172 7.06 -1.81 -6.45
C TYR A 172 8.55 -2.07 -6.76
N SER A 173 9.35 -2.53 -5.79
CA SER A 173 10.74 -2.90 -6.04
C SER A 173 10.84 -4.09 -6.99
N THR A 174 9.92 -5.05 -6.88
CA THR A 174 9.80 -6.18 -7.80
C THR A 174 9.38 -5.70 -9.19
N VAL A 175 8.40 -4.79 -9.27
CA VAL A 175 7.99 -4.18 -10.54
C VAL A 175 9.19 -3.47 -11.19
N ALA A 176 9.95 -2.71 -10.42
CA ALA A 176 11.10 -1.96 -10.92
C ALA A 176 12.23 -2.89 -11.38
N LEU A 177 12.56 -3.93 -10.61
CA LEU A 177 13.56 -4.94 -10.96
C LEU A 177 13.17 -5.68 -12.25
N MET A 178 11.96 -6.20 -12.31
CA MET A 178 11.48 -6.95 -13.47
C MET A 178 11.28 -6.06 -14.69
N GLY A 179 10.83 -4.82 -14.50
CA GLY A 179 10.71 -3.82 -15.56
C GLY A 179 12.06 -3.47 -16.17
N VAL A 180 13.08 -3.22 -15.33
CA VAL A 180 14.45 -2.99 -15.79
C VAL A 180 15.05 -4.22 -16.45
N TRP A 181 14.76 -5.43 -15.98
CA TRP A 181 15.32 -6.65 -16.55
C TRP A 181 14.68 -7.00 -17.89
N THR A 182 13.35 -7.05 -17.95
CA THR A 182 12.59 -7.64 -19.05
C THR A 182 12.00 -6.63 -20.03
N GLU A 183 11.98 -5.34 -19.71
CA GLU A 183 11.30 -4.29 -20.50
C GLU A 183 9.81 -4.61 -20.75
N SER A 184 9.20 -5.42 -19.88
CA SER A 184 7.81 -5.87 -20.03
C SER A 184 7.00 -5.54 -18.78
N THR A 185 6.03 -4.63 -18.95
CA THR A 185 5.08 -4.27 -17.89
C THR A 185 4.28 -5.48 -17.42
N ALA A 186 3.88 -6.35 -18.37
CA ALA A 186 3.10 -7.52 -18.07
C ALA A 186 3.87 -8.51 -17.18
N LEU A 187 5.12 -8.81 -17.52
CA LEU A 187 5.95 -9.72 -16.70
C LEU A 187 6.24 -9.12 -15.32
N ALA A 188 6.51 -7.82 -15.25
CA ALA A 188 6.73 -7.13 -13.98
C ALA A 188 5.52 -7.24 -13.04
N LEU A 189 4.32 -7.08 -13.57
CA LEU A 189 3.08 -7.24 -12.81
C LEU A 189 2.79 -8.70 -12.44
N ILE A 190 2.97 -9.65 -13.36
CA ILE A 190 2.76 -11.08 -13.10
C ILE A 190 3.63 -11.54 -11.93
N VAL A 191 4.91 -11.19 -11.92
CA VAL A 191 5.82 -11.58 -10.83
C VAL A 191 5.44 -10.90 -9.53
N SER A 192 5.15 -9.59 -9.56
CA SER A 192 4.80 -8.83 -8.35
C SER A 192 3.49 -9.30 -7.72
N TYR A 193 2.48 -9.59 -8.52
CA TYR A 193 1.21 -10.16 -8.03
C TYR A 193 1.38 -11.60 -7.60
N GLY A 194 2.20 -12.39 -8.32
CA GLY A 194 2.58 -13.73 -7.90
C GLY A 194 3.19 -13.75 -6.51
N LEU A 195 4.05 -12.79 -6.16
CA LEU A 195 4.59 -12.64 -4.81
C LEU A 195 3.52 -12.26 -3.77
N ILE A 196 2.56 -11.40 -4.11
CA ILE A 196 1.43 -11.08 -3.23
C ILE A 196 0.63 -12.37 -2.90
N PHE A 197 0.29 -13.16 -3.91
CA PHE A 197 -0.43 -14.42 -3.69
C PHE A 197 0.43 -15.47 -2.98
N ALA A 198 1.72 -15.57 -3.29
CA ALA A 198 2.64 -16.45 -2.57
C ALA A 198 2.72 -16.08 -1.08
N SER A 199 2.64 -14.79 -0.75
CA SER A 199 2.65 -14.33 0.64
C SER A 199 1.44 -14.82 1.45
N LEU A 200 0.29 -15.11 0.81
CA LEU A 200 -0.86 -15.72 1.49
C LEU A 200 -0.54 -17.13 1.97
N VAL A 201 0.23 -17.89 1.18
CA VAL A 201 0.69 -19.22 1.57
C VAL A 201 1.74 -19.10 2.68
N LEU A 202 2.66 -18.15 2.56
CA LEU A 202 3.68 -17.89 3.58
C LEU A 202 3.09 -17.47 4.93
N ALA A 203 1.95 -16.77 4.94
CA ALA A 203 1.27 -16.38 6.18
C ALA A 203 0.81 -17.56 7.05
N GLY A 204 0.70 -18.76 6.48
CA GLY A 204 0.44 -20.01 7.21
C GLY A 204 1.69 -20.70 7.75
N HIS A 205 2.83 -19.99 7.87
CA HIS A 205 4.14 -20.56 8.15
C HIS A 205 4.16 -21.55 9.31
N GLU A 206 3.64 -21.16 10.47
CA GLU A 206 3.67 -21.99 11.67
C GLU A 206 2.93 -23.33 11.45
N ALA A 207 1.71 -23.28 10.90
CA ALA A 207 0.91 -24.47 10.65
C ALA A 207 1.52 -25.37 9.55
N ILE A 208 2.05 -24.78 8.48
CA ILE A 208 2.59 -25.53 7.34
C ILE A 208 3.91 -26.21 7.70
N VAL A 209 4.77 -25.54 8.48
CA VAL A 209 6.08 -26.08 8.86
C VAL A 209 5.94 -27.30 9.76
N GLU A 210 4.93 -27.35 10.63
CA GLU A 210 4.66 -28.50 11.51
C GLU A 210 4.25 -29.77 10.74
N GLU A 211 3.59 -29.61 9.58
CA GLU A 211 3.15 -30.73 8.74
C GLU A 211 4.23 -31.22 7.77
N LEU A 212 5.32 -30.46 7.59
CA LEU A 212 6.37 -30.77 6.63
C LEU A 212 7.52 -31.58 7.24
N GLY A 213 8.09 -32.49 6.45
CA GLY A 213 9.36 -33.14 6.79
C GLY A 213 10.53 -32.14 6.82
N LEU A 214 11.67 -32.54 7.39
CA LEU A 214 12.85 -31.69 7.64
C LEU A 214 13.32 -30.82 6.44
N VAL A 215 13.28 -31.38 5.24
CA VAL A 215 13.66 -30.65 4.00
C VAL A 215 12.62 -29.61 3.63
N GLY A 216 11.33 -29.95 3.75
CA GLY A 216 10.21 -29.06 3.42
C GLY A 216 10.12 -27.89 4.38
N SER A 217 10.25 -28.16 5.69
CA SER A 217 10.22 -27.12 6.73
C SER A 217 11.36 -26.12 6.58
N THR A 218 12.57 -26.62 6.26
CA THR A 218 13.74 -25.76 6.01
C THR A 218 13.54 -24.90 4.77
N ALA A 219 13.12 -25.50 3.65
CA ALA A 219 12.90 -24.78 2.40
C ALA A 219 11.81 -23.70 2.55
N PHE A 220 10.71 -24.03 3.21
CA PHE A 220 9.61 -23.10 3.47
C PHE A 220 10.04 -21.96 4.39
N SER A 221 10.82 -22.26 5.44
CA SER A 221 11.36 -21.24 6.33
C SER A 221 12.31 -20.29 5.60
N VAL A 222 13.19 -20.80 4.74
CA VAL A 222 14.06 -19.95 3.91
C VAL A 222 13.20 -19.03 3.02
N LEU A 223 12.14 -19.57 2.40
CA LEU A 223 11.25 -18.80 1.55
C LEU A 223 10.54 -17.68 2.34
N TYR A 224 10.07 -17.99 3.56
CA TYR A 224 9.44 -17.03 4.46
C TYR A 224 10.35 -15.85 4.84
N HIS A 225 11.64 -16.11 5.03
CA HIS A 225 12.61 -15.07 5.41
C HIS A 225 13.08 -14.23 4.22
N ILE A 226 13.05 -14.79 3.00
CA ILE A 226 13.56 -14.13 1.79
C ILE A 226 12.46 -13.36 1.05
N LEU A 227 11.26 -13.92 0.93
CA LEU A 227 10.17 -13.32 0.18
C LEU A 227 9.43 -12.24 0.99
N PRO A 228 8.77 -11.28 0.33
CA PRO A 228 7.98 -10.26 1.02
C PRO A 228 6.73 -10.89 1.66
N ASN A 229 6.56 -10.65 2.95
CA ASN A 229 5.43 -11.14 3.76
C ASN A 229 4.23 -10.17 3.69
N PHE A 230 3.77 -9.91 2.46
CA PHE A 230 2.71 -8.95 2.19
C PHE A 230 1.40 -9.27 2.94
N ALA A 231 0.96 -10.52 2.95
CA ALA A 231 -0.28 -10.91 3.63
C ALA A 231 -0.22 -10.66 5.14
N GLU A 232 0.86 -11.06 5.82
CA GLU A 232 1.00 -10.88 7.26
C GLU A 232 1.00 -9.41 7.69
N VAL A 233 1.63 -8.52 6.90
CA VAL A 233 1.63 -7.08 7.22
C VAL A 233 0.22 -6.48 7.16
N THR A 234 -0.74 -7.09 6.45
CA THR A 234 -2.15 -6.70 6.53
C THR A 234 -2.71 -6.82 7.95
N THR A 235 -2.27 -7.84 8.71
CA THR A 235 -2.72 -8.02 10.10
C THR A 235 -2.24 -6.87 10.98
N MET A 236 -1.03 -6.36 10.75
CA MET A 236 -0.53 -5.16 11.43
C MET A 236 -1.38 -3.93 11.11
N VAL A 237 -1.75 -3.75 9.83
CA VAL A 237 -2.63 -2.66 9.38
C VAL A 237 -4.00 -2.76 10.06
N ALA A 238 -4.57 -3.97 10.16
CA ALA A 238 -5.83 -4.22 10.83
C ALA A 238 -5.74 -3.93 12.35
N ASN A 239 -4.69 -4.39 13.02
CA ASN A 239 -4.49 -4.18 14.45
C ASN A 239 -4.31 -2.70 14.78
N LEU A 240 -3.48 -1.98 14.01
CA LEU A 240 -3.30 -0.53 14.18
C LEU A 240 -4.62 0.23 13.98
N SER A 241 -5.44 -0.20 13.01
CA SER A 241 -6.76 0.39 12.77
C SER A 241 -7.76 0.09 13.89
N ARG A 242 -7.53 -0.97 14.68
CA ARG A 242 -8.33 -1.30 15.86
C ARG A 242 -7.75 -0.77 17.18
N ALA A 243 -6.69 0.03 17.10
CA ALA A 243 -5.91 0.47 18.25
C ALA A 243 -5.36 -0.70 19.10
N GLU A 244 -5.16 -1.87 18.47
CA GLU A 244 -4.55 -3.04 19.06
C GLU A 244 -3.03 -3.02 18.87
N PRO A 245 -2.25 -3.57 19.82
CA PRO A 245 -0.80 -3.62 19.70
C PRO A 245 -0.35 -4.53 18.54
N VAL A 246 0.73 -4.13 17.87
CA VAL A 246 1.40 -4.96 16.87
C VAL A 246 2.25 -6.00 17.59
N THR A 247 1.95 -7.29 17.36
CA THR A 247 2.58 -8.43 18.07
C THR A 247 4.02 -8.67 17.65
N SER A 248 4.32 -8.53 16.35
CA SER A 248 5.67 -8.72 15.80
C SER A 248 5.89 -7.76 14.66
N TRP A 249 7.04 -7.06 14.63
CA TRP A 249 7.46 -6.21 13.52
C TRP A 249 8.24 -6.95 12.44
N TYR A 250 8.52 -8.24 12.67
CA TYR A 250 9.35 -9.06 11.80
C TYR A 250 8.88 -9.08 10.33
N PRO A 251 7.59 -9.33 10.01
CA PRO A 251 7.12 -9.43 8.63
C PRO A 251 7.34 -8.15 7.81
N LEU A 252 7.24 -6.99 8.47
CA LEU A 252 7.52 -5.70 7.83
C LEU A 252 9.03 -5.55 7.56
N THR A 253 9.87 -5.86 8.55
CA THR A 253 11.33 -5.70 8.41
C THR A 253 11.95 -6.63 7.37
N SER A 254 11.51 -7.89 7.29
CA SER A 254 11.97 -8.84 6.26
C SER A 254 11.54 -8.38 4.86
N SER A 255 10.30 -7.90 4.73
CA SER A 255 9.78 -7.33 3.48
C SER A 255 10.56 -6.08 3.03
N ILE A 256 10.90 -5.18 3.97
CA ILE A 256 11.76 -4.01 3.67
C ILE A 256 13.13 -4.45 3.18
N LEU A 257 13.75 -5.43 3.84
CA LEU A 257 15.06 -5.95 3.44
C LEU A 257 15.02 -6.52 2.01
N PHE A 258 14.00 -7.31 1.70
CA PHE A 258 13.75 -7.79 0.34
C PHE A 258 13.64 -6.63 -0.66
N GLY A 259 12.85 -5.61 -0.32
CA GLY A 259 12.66 -4.42 -1.15
C GLY A 259 13.97 -3.67 -1.42
N LEU A 260 14.80 -3.47 -0.39
CA LEU A 260 16.11 -2.83 -0.51
C LEU A 260 17.05 -3.61 -1.42
N VAL A 261 17.12 -4.93 -1.28
CA VAL A 261 17.93 -5.80 -2.14
C VAL A 261 17.44 -5.73 -3.58
N ALA A 262 16.13 -5.80 -3.81
CA ALA A 262 15.54 -5.70 -5.14
C ALA A 262 15.81 -4.35 -5.81
N TYR A 263 15.69 -3.22 -5.10
CA TYR A 263 16.08 -1.91 -5.65
C TYR A 263 17.58 -1.78 -5.92
N ALA A 264 18.42 -2.35 -5.06
CA ALA A 264 19.86 -2.36 -5.28
C ALA A 264 20.21 -3.13 -6.56
N LEU A 265 19.61 -4.30 -6.77
CA LEU A 265 19.75 -5.09 -8.00
C LEU A 265 19.20 -4.36 -9.23
N ALA A 266 18.02 -3.75 -9.12
CA ALA A 266 17.41 -2.99 -10.22
C ALA A 266 18.28 -1.80 -10.64
N THR A 267 18.81 -1.06 -9.65
CA THR A 267 19.71 0.09 -9.89
C THR A 267 21.02 -0.39 -10.52
N TRP A 268 21.62 -1.45 -9.99
CA TRP A 268 22.83 -2.04 -10.55
C TRP A 268 22.63 -2.47 -12.01
N GLN A 269 21.54 -3.15 -12.32
CA GLN A 269 21.21 -3.57 -13.68
C GLN A 269 20.97 -2.36 -14.61
N PHE A 270 20.24 -1.36 -14.14
CA PHE A 270 19.99 -0.13 -14.88
C PHE A 270 21.29 0.61 -15.25
N THR A 271 22.25 0.67 -14.32
CA THR A 271 23.52 1.34 -14.60
C THR A 271 24.36 0.69 -15.69
N ARG A 272 24.35 -0.64 -15.76
CA ARG A 272 25.16 -1.42 -16.71
C ARG A 272 24.50 -1.60 -18.07
N ARG A 273 23.23 -1.22 -18.21
CA ARG A 273 22.49 -1.39 -19.46
C ARG A 273 22.93 -0.36 -20.48
N ASP A 274 23.14 -0.79 -21.72
CA ASP A 274 23.31 0.10 -22.86
C ASP A 274 21.93 0.36 -23.47
N PHE A 275 21.61 1.63 -23.71
CA PHE A 275 20.31 2.09 -24.21
C PHE A 275 20.44 2.58 -25.66
#